data_AF-A0A399HXC7-F1
#
_entry.id   AF-A0A399HXC7-F1
#
_cell.length_a   1.000
_cell.length_b   1.000
_cell.length_c   1.000
_cell.angle_alpha   90.00
_cell.angle_beta   90.00
_cell.angle_gamma   90.00
#
_symmetry.space_group_name_H-M   'P 1'
#
loop_
_entity.id
_entity.type
_entity.pdbx_description
1 polymer ?
#
loop_
_entity_poly.entity_id
_entity_poly.type
_entity_poly.pdbx_seq_one_letter_code
_entity_poly.pdbx_strand_id
1 'polypeptide(L)'
;MEPLDKDMAKKLFEQYRRNRDNIRNSPEMASICLICGSVHIVPSSEDNHQLVCRNCGFAFFRYECTACGNTIDGRDPLNPGCRSCGLRVCTCGVCGCPDAENHDTKEMSA
;
A
#
# COMPACT_ATOMS: atom_id res chain seq x y z
N MET A 1 19.80 2.95 2.86
CA MET A 1 18.64 3.75 3.31
C MET A 1 18.93 4.16 4.74
N GLU A 2 19.05 5.46 5.00
CA GLU A 2 19.29 5.95 6.35
C GLU A 2 18.06 5.68 7.24
N PRO A 3 18.25 5.34 8.52
CA PRO A 3 17.13 5.11 9.43
C PRO A 3 16.32 6.39 9.60
N LEU A 4 15.00 6.27 9.48
CA LEU A 4 14.08 7.38 9.66
C LEU A 4 14.27 7.99 11.06
N ASP A 5 14.41 9.32 11.12
CA ASP A 5 14.49 10.04 12.38
C ASP A 5 13.29 9.69 13.30
N LYS A 6 13.56 9.50 14.59
CA LYS A 6 12.56 9.03 15.56
C LYS A 6 11.42 10.04 15.76
N ASP A 7 11.73 11.32 15.80
CA ASP A 7 10.73 12.37 16.00
C ASP A 7 9.85 12.52 14.75
N MET A 8 10.46 12.43 13.57
CA MET A 8 9.73 12.37 12.30
C MET A 8 8.81 11.14 12.22
N ALA A 9 9.31 9.96 12.59
CA ALA A 9 8.51 8.73 12.61
C ALA A 9 7.27 8.85 13.51
N LYS A 10 7.44 9.43 14.70
CA LYS A 10 6.35 9.66 15.64
C LYS A 10 5.30 10.63 15.08
N LYS A 11 5.72 11.77 14.52
CA LYS A 11 4.81 12.75 13.91
C LYS A 11 4.00 12.14 12.77
N LEU A 12 4.67 11.42 11.88
CA LEU A 12 4.03 10.74 10.75
C LEU A 12 3.04 9.67 11.22
N PHE A 13 3.40 8.88 12.24
CA PHE A 13 2.49 7.91 12.85
C PHE A 13 1.24 8.58 13.44
N GLU A 14 1.41 9.65 14.23
CA GLU A 14 0.29 10.36 14.86
C GLU A 14 -0.65 11.00 13.83
N GLN A 15 -0.08 11.62 12.78
CA GLN A 15 -0.82 12.19 11.66
C GLN A 15 -1.64 11.11 10.94
N TYR A 16 -0.98 10.06 10.44
CA TYR A 16 -1.59 9.12 9.52
C TYR A 16 -2.39 8.01 10.19
N ARG A 17 -2.23 7.79 11.50
CA ARG A 17 -3.06 6.84 12.26
C ARG A 17 -4.51 7.31 12.37
N ARG A 18 -4.74 8.63 12.40
CA ARG A 18 -6.08 9.23 12.50
C ARG A 18 -6.70 9.45 11.13
N ASN A 19 -5.90 9.90 10.17
CA ASN A 19 -6.33 10.08 8.79
C ASN A 19 -5.33 9.43 7.83
N ARG A 20 -5.78 8.43 7.08
CA ARG A 20 -4.94 7.67 6.15
C ARG A 20 -4.90 8.25 4.74
N ASP A 21 -5.57 9.37 4.51
CA ASP A 21 -5.59 10.02 3.22
C ASP A 21 -4.17 10.39 2.78
N ASN A 22 -3.87 10.08 1.53
CA ASN A 22 -2.65 10.53 0.86
C ASN A 22 -1.34 9.90 1.35
N ILE A 23 -1.38 8.85 2.19
CA ILE A 23 -0.19 8.11 2.65
C ILE A 23 0.71 7.66 1.49
N ARG A 24 0.11 7.31 0.34
CA ARG A 24 0.85 6.88 -0.85
C ARG A 24 1.89 7.89 -1.34
N ASN A 25 1.66 9.19 -1.08
CA ASN A 25 2.54 10.28 -1.49
C ASN A 25 3.62 10.62 -0.46
N SER A 26 3.74 9.86 0.64
CA SER A 26 4.81 9.99 1.63
C SER A 26 5.71 8.75 1.59
N PRO A 27 6.91 8.81 0.96
CA PRO A 27 7.87 7.71 0.89
C PRO A 27 8.25 7.14 2.27
N GLU A 28 8.40 8.01 3.26
CA GLU A 28 8.80 7.69 4.64
C GLU A 28 7.82 6.72 5.31
N MET A 29 6.55 6.72 4.88
CA MET A 29 5.53 5.83 5.41
C MET A 29 5.79 4.36 5.08
N ALA A 30 6.66 4.04 4.12
CA ALA A 30 7.13 2.67 3.89
C ALA A 30 7.82 2.08 5.14
N SER A 31 8.41 2.94 5.97
CA SER A 31 9.19 2.55 7.14
C SER A 31 8.40 2.61 8.45
N ILE A 32 7.09 2.89 8.44
CA ILE A 32 6.31 3.08 9.68
C ILE A 32 5.11 2.14 9.73
N CYS A 33 4.96 1.43 10.85
CA CYS A 33 3.75 0.66 11.14
C CYS A 33 2.63 1.57 11.67
N LEU A 34 1.51 1.66 10.96
CA LEU A 34 0.35 2.43 11.43
C LEU A 34 -0.47 1.77 12.54
N ILE A 35 -0.14 0.54 12.95
CA ILE A 35 -0.77 -0.15 14.08
C ILE A 35 -0.07 0.17 15.40
N CYS A 36 1.26 0.01 15.45
CA CYS A 36 2.03 0.15 16.68
C CYS A 36 3.09 1.26 16.67
N GLY A 37 3.28 1.99 15.56
CA GLY A 37 4.25 3.08 15.43
C GLY A 37 5.70 2.64 15.27
N SER A 38 5.96 1.33 15.23
CA SER A 38 7.31 0.79 15.02
C SER A 38 7.86 1.14 13.65
N VAL A 39 9.17 1.39 13.58
CA VAL A 39 9.90 1.60 12.31
C VAL A 39 10.55 0.32 11.76
N HIS A 40 10.32 -0.83 12.39
CA HIS A 40 10.88 -2.11 11.97
C HIS A 40 9.99 -2.78 10.92
N ILE A 41 9.97 -2.20 9.73
CA ILE A 41 9.26 -2.73 8.56
C ILE A 41 10.23 -3.49 7.66
N VAL A 42 9.82 -4.66 7.19
CA VAL A 42 10.59 -5.48 6.24
C VAL A 42 9.71 -6.01 5.13
N PRO A 43 10.26 -6.33 3.95
CA PRO A 43 9.54 -7.06 2.91
C PRO A 43 9.01 -8.41 3.43
N SER A 44 7.83 -8.80 2.97
CA SER A 44 7.32 -10.16 3.17
C SER A 44 8.13 -11.15 2.34
N SER A 45 8.29 -12.38 2.83
CA SER A 45 8.84 -13.49 2.04
C SER A 45 7.83 -14.12 1.10
N GLU A 46 6.53 -13.88 1.33
CA GLU A 46 5.44 -14.51 0.55
C GLU A 46 5.03 -13.67 -0.67
N ASP A 47 5.22 -12.35 -0.61
CA ASP A 47 4.75 -11.42 -1.62
C ASP A 47 5.65 -10.18 -1.67
N ASN A 48 6.26 -9.93 -2.83
CA ASN A 48 7.20 -8.83 -3.05
C ASN A 48 6.54 -7.44 -2.98
N HIS A 49 5.21 -7.37 -3.05
CA HIS A 49 4.44 -6.13 -2.87
C HIS A 49 4.06 -5.87 -1.42
N GLN A 50 4.32 -6.80 -0.50
CA GLN A 50 3.92 -6.67 0.90
C GLN A 50 5.11 -6.31 1.79
N LEU A 51 4.81 -5.44 2.75
CA LEU A 51 5.67 -5.06 3.85
C LEU A 51 5.04 -5.53 5.16
N VAL A 52 5.87 -6.00 6.10
CA VAL A 52 5.47 -6.57 7.38
C VAL A 52 6.17 -5.85 8.51
N CYS A 53 5.41 -5.47 9.54
CA CYS A 53 5.96 -4.96 10.78
C CYS A 53 6.50 -6.10 11.65
N ARG A 54 7.82 -6.12 11.91
CA ARG A 54 8.43 -7.12 12.79
C ARG A 54 7.96 -7.07 14.24
N ASN A 55 7.44 -5.91 14.68
CA ASN A 55 7.02 -5.72 16.06
C ASN A 55 5.61 -6.29 16.36
N CYS A 56 4.68 -6.21 15.41
CA CYS A 56 3.28 -6.62 15.64
C CYS A 56 2.70 -7.55 14.58
N GLY A 57 3.47 -7.92 13.56
CA GLY A 57 3.04 -8.80 12.48
C GLY A 57 2.10 -8.17 11.45
N PHE A 58 1.70 -6.90 11.62
CA PHE A 58 0.83 -6.24 10.66
C PHE A 58 1.49 -6.15 9.27
N ALA A 59 0.82 -6.72 8.27
CA ALA A 59 1.23 -6.70 6.87
C ALA A 59 0.40 -5.68 6.07
N PHE A 60 1.02 -5.03 5.09
CA PHE A 60 0.36 -4.10 4.19
C PHE A 60 1.05 -4.07 2.82
N PHE A 61 0.29 -3.75 1.78
CA PHE A 61 0.81 -3.62 0.43
C PHE A 61 1.44 -2.26 0.21
N ARG A 62 2.64 -2.22 -0.39
CA ARG A 62 3.24 -1.00 -0.92
C ARG A 62 4.18 -1.30 -2.09
N TYR A 63 3.92 -0.71 -3.25
CA TYR A 63 4.69 -0.92 -4.48
C TYR A 63 4.43 0.20 -5.49
N GLU A 64 5.22 0.28 -6.56
CA GLU A 64 5.00 1.24 -7.64
C GLU A 64 4.03 0.68 -8.68
N CYS A 65 3.11 1.52 -9.17
CA CYS A 65 2.22 1.16 -10.25
C CYS A 65 3.01 1.04 -11.56
N THR A 66 2.92 -0.11 -12.21
CA THR A 66 3.61 -0.38 -13.49
C THR A 66 3.13 0.50 -14.65
N ALA A 67 1.90 1.04 -14.58
CA ALA A 67 1.33 1.85 -15.65
C ALA A 67 1.66 3.34 -15.54
N CYS A 68 1.76 3.91 -14.34
CA CYS A 68 1.95 5.36 -14.16
C CYS A 68 3.10 5.73 -13.20
N GLY A 69 3.79 4.76 -12.60
CA GLY A 69 4.88 4.99 -11.65
C GLY A 69 4.45 5.47 -10.26
N ASN A 70 3.18 5.81 -10.05
CA ASN A 70 2.71 6.26 -8.75
C ASN A 70 2.83 5.15 -7.70
N THR A 71 3.22 5.54 -6.48
CA THR A 71 3.18 4.63 -5.34
C THR A 71 1.74 4.22 -5.04
N ILE A 72 1.57 2.93 -4.81
CA ILE A 72 0.37 2.31 -4.26
C ILE A 72 0.69 1.99 -2.80
N ASP A 73 -0.19 2.40 -1.89
CA ASP A 73 -0.11 2.00 -0.49
C ASP A 73 -1.48 1.50 -0.02
N GLY A 74 -1.59 0.21 0.28
CA GLY A 74 -2.86 -0.43 0.63
C GLY A 74 -3.49 0.06 1.94
N ARG A 75 -2.82 0.95 2.67
CA ARG A 75 -3.37 1.64 3.84
C ARG A 75 -4.10 2.93 3.46
N ASP A 76 -3.81 3.49 2.28
CA ASP A 76 -4.47 4.66 1.72
C ASP A 76 -5.87 4.29 1.19
N PRO A 77 -6.94 5.00 1.57
CA PRO A 77 -8.30 4.71 1.10
C PRO A 77 -8.46 4.77 -0.42
N LEU A 78 -7.64 5.55 -1.13
CA LEU A 78 -7.67 5.66 -2.59
C LEU A 78 -6.91 4.54 -3.31
N ASN A 79 -6.30 3.60 -2.57
CA ASN A 79 -5.75 2.36 -3.10
C ASN A 79 -6.53 1.13 -2.57
N PRO A 80 -7.82 0.98 -2.96
CA PRO A 80 -8.65 -0.11 -2.47
C PRO A 80 -8.11 -1.47 -2.93
N GLY A 81 -8.49 -2.53 -2.20
CA GLY A 81 -8.20 -3.90 -2.59
C GLY A 81 -8.97 -4.30 -3.86
N CYS A 82 -8.28 -4.90 -4.81
CA CYS A 82 -8.87 -5.56 -5.96
C CYS A 82 -9.50 -6.87 -5.50
N ARG A 83 -10.78 -7.08 -5.87
CA ARG A 83 -11.52 -8.29 -5.50
C ARG A 83 -11.07 -9.54 -6.26
N SER A 84 -10.41 -9.36 -7.41
CA SER A 84 -10.00 -10.48 -8.28
C SER A 84 -8.64 -11.05 -7.86
N CYS A 85 -7.61 -10.20 -7.74
CA CYS A 85 -6.25 -10.65 -7.45
C CYS A 85 -5.73 -10.30 -6.04
N GLY A 86 -6.51 -9.61 -5.21
CA GLY A 86 -6.11 -9.26 -3.83
C GLY A 86 -5.09 -8.13 -3.70
N LEU A 87 -4.45 -7.73 -4.81
CA LEU A 87 -3.58 -6.54 -4.89
C LEU A 87 -4.39 -5.24 -4.75
N ARG A 88 -3.74 -4.08 -4.94
CA ARG A 88 -4.38 -2.77 -4.80
C ARG A 88 -4.56 -2.09 -6.16
N VAL A 89 -5.67 -1.37 -6.28
CA VAL A 89 -5.98 -0.55 -7.46
C VAL A 89 -5.26 0.79 -7.32
N CYS A 90 -4.54 1.21 -8.36
CA CYS A 90 -3.89 2.51 -8.40
C CYS A 90 -4.92 3.63 -8.54
N THR A 91 -4.53 4.85 -8.20
CA THR A 91 -5.34 6.06 -8.45
C THR A 91 -5.53 6.37 -9.93
N CYS A 92 -4.71 5.80 -10.83
CA CYS A 92 -4.95 5.86 -12.28
C CYS A 92 -5.98 4.82 -12.77
N GLY A 93 -6.56 4.02 -11.87
CA GLY A 93 -7.53 2.97 -12.18
C GLY A 93 -6.92 1.60 -12.52
N VAL A 94 -5.61 1.53 -12.78
CA VAL A 94 -4.95 0.27 -13.12
C VAL A 94 -4.78 -0.62 -11.90
N CYS A 95 -5.11 -1.90 -12.06
CA CYS A 95 -4.82 -2.95 -11.10
C CYS A 95 -3.66 -3.81 -11.61
N GLY A 96 -2.73 -4.20 -10.74
CA GLY A 96 -1.59 -5.05 -11.08
C GLY A 96 -1.93 -6.54 -11.23
N CYS A 97 -3.17 -6.91 -11.60
CA CYS A 97 -3.50 -8.31 -11.78
C CYS A 97 -2.70 -8.88 -12.96
N PRO A 98 -2.11 -10.09 -12.82
CA PRO A 98 -1.32 -10.71 -13.89
C PRO A 98 -2.17 -11.01 -15.14
N ASP A 99 -3.47 -11.25 -14.95
CA ASP A 99 -4.44 -11.45 -16.03
C ASP A 99 -5.27 -10.17 -16.23
N ALA A 100 -4.67 -9.19 -16.91
CA ALA A 100 -5.41 -8.11 -17.56
C ALA A 100 -5.83 -8.49 -19.00
N GLU A 101 -6.03 -9.78 -19.26
CA GLU A 101 -6.82 -10.23 -20.40
C GLU A 101 -8.22 -10.62 -19.90
N ASN A 102 -9.21 -9.82 -20.31
CA ASN A 102 -10.66 -10.03 -20.16
C ASN A 102 -11.28 -9.82 -18.79
N HIS A 103 -11.60 -8.56 -18.48
CA HIS A 103 -12.81 -8.25 -17.69
C HIS A 103 -13.55 -7.03 -18.27
N ASP A 104 -13.76 -7.06 -19.59
CA ASP A 104 -14.81 -6.31 -20.29
C ASP A 104 -15.50 -7.33 -21.19
N THR A 105 -16.55 -8.01 -20.72
CA THR A 105 -17.90 -7.67 -21.14
C THR A 105 -18.87 -8.48 -20.27
N LYS A 106 -19.67 -7.79 -19.45
CA LYS A 106 -20.98 -8.31 -19.09
C LYS A 106 -21.99 -7.45 -19.86
N GLU A 107 -22.23 -7.85 -21.11
CA GLU A 107 -23.41 -7.43 -21.86
C GLU A 107 -24.63 -7.61 -20.96
N MET A 108 -25.27 -6.51 -20.59
CA MET A 108 -26.65 -6.53 -20.13
C MET A 108 -27.52 -6.77 -21.36
N SER A 109 -27.78 -8.05 -21.64
CA SER A 109 -28.90 -8.44 -22.49
C SER A 109 -30.20 -7.99 -21.83
N ALA A 110 -30.96 -7.16 -22.53
CA ALA A 110 -32.39 -6.97 -22.38
C ALA A 110 -33.00 -6.86 -23.78
#